data_AF-X1BIS8-F1
#
_entry.id   AF-X1BIS8-F1
#
_cell.length_a   1.000
_cell.length_b   1.000
_cell.length_c   1.000
_cell.angle_alpha   90.00
_cell.angle_beta   90.00
_cell.angle_gamma   90.00
#
_symmetry.space_group_name_H-M   'P 1'
#
loop_
_entity.id
_entity.type
_entity.pdbx_description
1 polymer ?
#
loop_
_entity_poly.entity_id
_entity_poly.type
_entity_poly.pdbx_seq_one_letter_code
_entity_poly.pdbx_strand_id
1 'polypeptide(L)' 'NLYNCSDFSTQAAAQACYDYCISQGAGDIHDLDRDNDGIACESLP' A
#
# COMPACT_ATOMS: atom_id res chain seq x y z
N ASN A 1 -1.52 6.46 -9.67
CA ASN A 1 -1.17 5.12 -9.16
C ASN A 1 -0.19 4.44 -10.09
N LEU A 2 1.07 4.39 -9.67
CA LEU A 2 2.11 3.62 -10.37
C LEU A 2 2.09 2.14 -9.94
N TYR A 3 1.76 1.89 -8.67
CA TYR A 3 1.60 0.56 -8.10
C TYR A 3 0.14 0.31 -7.72
N ASN A 4 -0.26 -0.96 -7.79
CA ASN A 4 -1.51 -1.52 -7.30
C ASN A 4 -1.21 -2.78 -6.48
N CYS A 5 -2.20 -3.31 -5.75
CA CYS A 5 -2.04 -4.54 -4.98
C CYS A 5 -1.57 -5.75 -5.81
N SER A 6 -1.94 -5.83 -7.10
CA SER A 6 -1.48 -6.89 -8.01
C SER A 6 0.02 -6.86 -8.33
N ASP A 7 0.69 -5.74 -8.06
CA ASP A 7 2.13 -5.58 -8.27
C ASP A 7 2.95 -6.15 -7.10
N PHE A 8 2.29 -6.56 -6.02
CA PHE A 8 2.93 -7.13 -4.83
C PHE A 8 2.54 -8.60 -4.65
N SER A 9 3.51 -9.42 -4.25
CA SER A 9 3.27 -10.85 -3.99
C SER A 9 2.71 -11.14 -2.59
N THR A 10 2.87 -10.21 -1.65
CA THR A 10 2.41 -10.34 -0.25
C THR A 10 1.89 -9.02 0.28
N GLN A 11 1.00 -9.09 1.26
CA GLN A 11 0.47 -7.94 1.99
C GLN A 11 1.62 -7.13 2.61
N ALA A 12 2.60 -7.81 3.22
CA ALA A 12 3.75 -7.17 3.84
C ALA A 12 4.61 -6.34 2.86
N ALA A 13 4.74 -6.78 1.60
CA ALA A 13 5.47 -6.02 0.59
C ALA A 13 4.70 -4.77 0.16
N ALA A 14 3.38 -4.87 0.02
CA ALA A 14 2.52 -3.72 -0.26
C ALA A 14 2.54 -2.72 0.91
N GLN A 15 2.46 -3.21 2.15
CA GLN A 15 2.54 -2.39 3.36
C GLN A 15 3.85 -1.61 3.43
N ALA A 16 4.98 -2.25 3.13
CA ALA A 16 6.27 -1.56 3.14
C ALA A 16 6.33 -0.38 2.13
N CYS A 17 5.69 -0.54 0.96
CA CYS A 17 5.56 0.55 -0.01
C CYS A 17 4.65 1.67 0.50
N TYR A 18 3.50 1.31 1.06
CA TYR A 18 2.57 2.25 1.68
C TYR A 18 3.26 3.06 2.79
N ASP A 19 3.86 2.38 3.77
CA ASP A 19 4.55 3.00 4.90
C ASP A 19 5.68 3.93 4.44
N TYR A 20 6.42 3.53 3.39
CA TYR A 20 7.43 4.37 2.79
C TYR A 20 6.82 5.67 2.22
N CYS A 21 5.76 5.57 1.42
CA CYS A 21 5.08 6.74 0.87
C CYS A 21 4.51 7.67 1.97
N ILE A 22 3.92 7.10 3.01
CA ILE A 22 3.43 7.83 4.19
C ILE A 22 4.60 8.57 4.88
N SER A 23 5.74 7.90 5.09
CA SER A 23 6.91 8.49 5.75
C SER A 23 7.52 9.68 4.98
N GLN A 24 7.36 9.69 3.64
CA GLN A 24 7.80 10.79 2.79
C GLN A 24 6.79 11.96 2.76
N GLY A 25 5.66 11.84 3.45
CA GLY A 25 4.57 12.82 3.40
C GLY A 25 3.76 12.80 2.10
N ALA A 26 3.93 11.76 1.28
CA ALA A 26 3.18 11.61 0.02
C ALA A 26 1.75 11.09 0.25
N GLY A 27 1.48 10.46 1.40
CA GLY A 27 0.20 9.79 1.65
C GLY A 27 0.12 8.45 0.93
N ASP A 28 -1.10 7.89 0.86
CA ASP A 28 -1.39 6.76 0.00
C ASP A 28 -1.54 7.18 -1.47
N ILE A 29 -0.42 7.57 -2.08
CA ILE A 29 -0.35 8.00 -3.49
C ILE A 29 -0.62 6.87 -4.50
N HIS A 30 -0.79 5.64 -4.01
CA HIS A 30 -1.00 4.45 -4.82
C HIS A 30 -2.39 3.83 -4.60
N ASP A 31 -3.19 4.36 -3.68
CA ASP A 31 -4.52 3.84 -3.33
C ASP A 31 -4.44 2.33 -2.97
N LEU A 32 -3.42 1.98 -2.19
CA LEU A 32 -3.18 0.60 -1.72
C LEU A 32 -4.05 0.27 -0.50
N ASP A 33 -4.47 1.28 0.25
CA ASP A 33 -5.32 1.22 1.45
C ASP A 33 -6.67 1.90 1.12
N ARG A 34 -7.58 1.15 0.49
CA ARG A 34 -8.81 1.71 -0.11
C ARG A 34 -9.86 2.10 0.92
N ASP A 35 -9.91 1.41 2.04
CA ASP A 35 -10.82 1.70 3.15
C ASP A 35 -10.20 2.65 4.19
N ASN A 36 -8.92 2.99 4.03
CA ASN A 36 -8.17 3.97 4.83
C ASN A 36 -8.06 3.54 6.31
N ASP A 37 -7.85 2.25 6.54
CA ASP A 37 -7.68 1.70 7.89
C ASP A 37 -6.20 1.63 8.33
N GLY A 38 -5.28 1.98 7.42
CA GLY A 38 -3.83 1.93 7.62
C GLY A 38 -3.18 0.64 7.11
N ILE A 39 -3.95 -0.30 6.57
CA ILE A 39 -3.48 -1.60 6.13
C ILE A 39 -3.60 -1.71 4.61
N ALA A 40 -2.45 -1.67 3.94
CA ALA A 40 -2.40 -1.77 2.50
C ALA A 40 -2.70 -3.20 2.02
N CYS A 41 -3.56 -3.32 1.01
CA CYS A 41 -3.78 -4.53 0.23
C CYS A 41 -4.07 -5.80 1.05
N GLU A 42 -4.96 -5.71 2.05
CA GLU A 42 -5.32 -6.79 2.98
C GLU A 42 -5.70 -8.13 2.34
N SER A 43 -6.15 -8.11 1.09
CA SER A 43 -6.51 -9.32 0.33
C SER A 43 -5.31 -10.18 -0.11
N LEU A 44 -4.09 -9.66 -0.01
CA LEU A 44 -2.87 -10.39 -0.38
C LEU A 44 -2.45 -11.39 0.71
N PRO A 45 -1.69 -12.44 0.36
CA PRO A 45 -1.12 -13.37 1.32
C PRO A 45 -0.14 -12.76 2.32
#